data_AF-A0A7V5EB69-F1
#
_entry.id   AF-A0A7V5EB69-F1
#
_cell.length_a   1.000
_cell.length_b   1.000
_cell.length_c   1.000
_cell.angle_alpha   90.00
_cell.angle_beta   90.00
_cell.angle_gamma   90.00
#
_symmetry.space_group_name_H-M   'P 1'
#
loop_
_entity.id
_entity.type
_entity.pdbx_description
1 polymer ?
#
loop_
_entity_poly.entity_id
_entity_poly.type
_entity_poly.pdbx_seq_one_letter_code
_entity_poly.pdbx_strand_id
1 'polypeptide(L)'
;MRKWVFFLVLFWLFALPAVLLADYEITQESNGLIGDKKQTRTQKLLIKGDKMKLTDEEANFECIVRLDKKIMWEINKKEKKCVETDFSYFEQLREEREENRLKIIKQLNERLPALERKDKAARWGFIVEENELVREKITAQLVDTGEMKEISGYPCKHYIVKEDLRVVIDIWVTDKVEVPDSVIKFYRESGMLSAEVKAEVDKIKGFPIKMELHFDLNTVDVSASAQVTKIEKKEIDDKEFELPEEIVIEKVQKRTEKGMKRYKCAVCGKEFEADPKKVELCVFRGVTYFFCSKECKSKFFLLRKEKNK
;
A
#
# COMPACT_ATOMS: atom_id res chain seq x y z
N MET A 1 48.44 -3.47 -45.35
CA MET A 1 47.78 -4.75 -44.98
C MET A 1 47.61 -4.80 -43.48
N ARG A 2 46.37 -5.03 -43.01
CA ARG A 2 45.91 -5.61 -41.71
C ARG A 2 47.05 -6.12 -40.79
N LYS A 3 47.09 -5.87 -39.47
CA LYS A 3 46.03 -6.06 -38.46
C LYS A 3 46.25 -5.17 -37.22
N TRP A 4 45.12 -4.83 -36.59
CA TRP A 4 44.95 -4.19 -35.28
C TRP A 4 45.33 -5.12 -34.12
N VAL A 5 45.69 -4.57 -32.94
CA VAL A 5 44.86 -4.54 -31.70
C VAL A 5 45.69 -3.92 -30.55
N PHE A 6 45.07 -2.93 -29.89
CA PHE A 6 45.52 -2.20 -28.69
C PHE A 6 45.59 -3.10 -27.45
N PHE A 7 46.58 -2.88 -26.58
CA PHE A 7 46.67 -3.45 -25.24
C PHE A 7 46.45 -2.35 -24.17
N LEU A 8 45.37 -2.54 -23.39
CA LEU A 8 45.15 -2.21 -21.98
C LEU A 8 45.42 -0.80 -21.44
N VAL A 9 44.33 -0.04 -21.33
CA VAL A 9 44.14 1.03 -20.34
C VAL A 9 43.94 0.38 -18.97
N LEU A 10 44.84 0.64 -18.02
CA LEU A 10 44.62 0.38 -16.60
C LEU A 10 43.49 1.31 -16.11
N PHE A 11 42.27 0.79 -16.03
CA PHE A 11 41.16 1.43 -15.33
C PHE A 11 41.31 1.13 -13.84
N TRP A 12 41.68 2.14 -13.06
CA TRP A 12 41.40 2.18 -11.63
C TRP A 12 39.88 2.24 -11.47
N LEU A 13 39.23 1.08 -11.39
CA LEU A 13 37.90 0.99 -10.79
C LEU A 13 38.10 1.28 -9.30
N PHE A 14 37.74 2.48 -8.88
CA PHE A 14 37.23 2.69 -7.54
C PHE A 14 36.07 1.71 -7.37
N ALA A 15 36.36 0.54 -6.78
CA ALA A 15 35.38 -0.22 -6.05
C ALA A 15 34.97 0.67 -4.88
N LEU A 16 34.03 1.59 -5.13
CA LEU A 16 33.17 2.08 -4.06
C LEU A 16 32.72 0.83 -3.33
N PRO A 17 32.99 0.67 -2.03
CA PRO A 17 32.33 -0.39 -1.28
C PRO A 17 30.85 -0.15 -1.52
N ALA A 18 30.20 -1.10 -2.20
CA ALA A 18 28.76 -1.20 -2.10
C ALA A 18 28.53 -1.29 -0.60
N VAL A 19 28.04 -0.19 -0.01
CA VAL A 19 27.60 -0.20 1.37
C VAL A 19 26.47 -1.20 1.35
N LEU A 20 26.79 -2.44 1.72
CA LEU A 20 25.83 -3.50 1.93
C LEU A 20 24.94 -2.97 3.05
N LEU A 21 23.79 -2.43 2.67
CA LEU A 21 22.75 -2.06 3.61
C LEU A 21 22.51 -3.30 4.46
N ALA A 22 22.60 -3.13 5.78
CA ALA A 22 22.41 -4.24 6.69
C ALA A 22 20.97 -4.76 6.57
N ASP A 23 20.84 -6.08 6.59
CA ASP A 23 19.58 -6.79 6.69
C ASP A 23 19.16 -6.82 8.16
N TYR A 24 17.86 -6.65 8.42
CA TYR A 24 17.31 -6.56 9.77
C TYR A 24 16.18 -7.55 10.01
N GLU A 25 16.25 -8.23 11.15
CA GLU A 25 15.14 -8.93 11.78
C GLU A 25 14.65 -8.09 12.96
N ILE A 26 13.40 -7.67 12.91
CA ILE A 26 12.77 -6.79 13.90
C ILE A 26 11.63 -7.55 14.56
N THR A 27 11.61 -7.53 15.89
CA THR A 27 10.45 -7.98 16.66
C THR A 27 9.70 -6.76 17.15
N GLN A 28 8.38 -6.77 16.98
CA GLN A 28 7.51 -5.67 17.40
C GLN A 28 6.23 -6.20 18.03
N GLU A 29 5.67 -5.40 18.92
CA GLU A 29 4.30 -5.53 19.38
C GLU A 29 3.40 -4.62 18.56
N SER A 30 2.35 -5.16 17.94
CA SER A 30 1.44 -4.39 17.11
C SER A 30 0.02 -4.95 17.17
N ASN A 31 -0.98 -4.07 17.11
CA ASN A 31 -2.37 -4.48 16.84
C ASN A 31 -2.68 -4.57 15.33
N GLY A 32 -1.64 -4.48 14.50
CA GLY A 32 -1.66 -4.68 13.06
C GLY A 32 -2.30 -3.57 12.24
N LEU A 33 -2.09 -3.65 10.93
CA LEU A 33 -2.87 -2.96 9.89
C LEU A 33 -4.19 -3.69 9.56
N ILE A 34 -4.34 -4.92 10.05
CA ILE A 34 -5.41 -5.85 9.68
C ILE A 34 -6.07 -6.38 10.95
N GLY A 35 -7.25 -5.83 11.25
CA GLY A 35 -8.37 -6.62 11.74
C GLY A 35 -8.31 -7.18 13.17
N ASP A 36 -7.88 -6.42 14.17
CA ASP A 36 -8.60 -6.28 15.45
C ASP A 36 -7.95 -5.16 16.30
N LYS A 37 -8.62 -4.01 16.45
CA LYS A 37 -8.06 -2.84 17.16
C LYS A 37 -7.69 -3.12 18.63
N LYS A 38 -8.19 -4.23 19.21
CA LYS A 38 -8.15 -4.48 20.65
C LYS A 38 -7.03 -5.41 21.12
N GLN A 39 -6.40 -6.18 20.22
CA GLN A 39 -5.40 -7.16 20.62
C GLN A 39 -4.05 -6.85 20.00
N THR A 40 -3.08 -6.51 20.85
CA THR A 40 -1.67 -6.44 20.47
C THR A 40 -1.12 -7.86 20.34
N ARG A 41 -0.36 -8.11 19.28
CA ARG A 41 0.31 -9.38 18.99
C ARG A 41 1.78 -9.14 18.72
N THR A 42 2.58 -10.17 18.94
CA THR A 42 4.00 -10.16 18.58
C THR A 42 4.13 -10.46 17.09
N GLN A 43 4.82 -9.58 16.37
CA GLN A 43 5.07 -9.72 14.95
C GLN A 43 6.57 -9.68 14.68
N LYS A 44 6.99 -10.41 13.65
CA LYS A 44 8.36 -10.39 13.13
C LYS A 44 8.39 -9.69 11.79
N LEU A 45 9.27 -8.71 11.63
CA LEU A 45 9.49 -7.97 10.40
C LEU A 45 10.92 -8.22 9.91
N LEU A 46 11.05 -8.84 8.75
CA LEU A 46 12.30 -8.97 8.01
C LEU A 46 12.42 -7.81 7.02
N ILE A 47 13.58 -7.17 6.96
CA ILE A 47 13.87 -6.06 6.04
C ILE A 47 15.20 -6.33 5.33
N LYS A 48 15.17 -6.31 4.00
CA LYS A 48 16.35 -6.46 3.14
C LYS A 48 16.21 -5.59 1.90
N GLY A 49 16.93 -4.47 1.86
CA GLY A 49 16.82 -3.48 0.78
C GLY A 49 15.35 -3.09 0.54
N ASP A 50 14.85 -3.27 -0.69
CA ASP A 50 13.48 -2.99 -1.13
C ASP A 50 12.45 -4.12 -0.82
N LYS A 51 12.81 -5.09 0.04
CA LYS A 51 11.98 -6.25 0.38
C LYS A 51 11.64 -6.24 1.86
N MET A 52 10.41 -6.59 2.20
CA MET A 52 9.97 -6.78 3.58
C MET A 52 9.08 -8.01 3.72
N LYS A 53 9.12 -8.66 4.88
CA LYS A 53 8.20 -9.73 5.25
C LYS A 53 7.77 -9.55 6.69
N LEU A 54 6.47 -9.37 6.90
CA LEU A 54 5.83 -9.36 8.21
C LEU A 54 5.20 -10.72 8.46
N THR A 55 5.49 -11.32 9.62
CA THR A 55 4.90 -12.58 10.06
C THR A 55 4.20 -12.39 11.40
N ASP A 56 2.94 -12.81 11.46
CA ASP A 56 2.12 -12.91 12.67
C ASP A 56 1.67 -14.38 12.82
N GLU A 57 2.40 -15.14 13.63
CA GLU A 57 2.16 -16.58 13.80
C GLU A 57 0.83 -16.85 14.53
N GLU A 58 0.44 -15.99 15.47
CA GLU A 58 -0.83 -16.12 16.19
C GLU A 58 -2.02 -15.95 15.23
N ALA A 59 -1.93 -14.99 14.31
CA ALA A 59 -2.93 -14.75 13.29
C ALA A 59 -2.86 -15.73 12.09
N ASN A 60 -1.83 -16.58 12.02
CA ASN A 60 -1.51 -17.37 10.82
C ASN A 60 -1.43 -16.49 9.56
N PHE A 61 -0.81 -15.32 9.69
CA PHE A 61 -0.75 -14.29 8.66
C PHE A 61 0.69 -13.95 8.30
N GLU A 62 0.95 -13.80 7.00
CA GLU A 62 2.20 -13.27 6.47
C GLU A 62 1.91 -12.20 5.42
N CYS A 63 2.66 -11.10 5.46
CA CYS A 63 2.64 -10.08 4.42
C CYS A 63 4.04 -9.92 3.84
N ILE A 64 4.20 -10.19 2.55
CA ILE A 64 5.45 -10.01 1.84
C ILE A 64 5.31 -8.80 0.92
N VAL A 65 6.21 -7.82 1.05
CA VAL A 65 6.25 -6.61 0.25
C VAL A 65 7.51 -6.61 -0.61
N ARG A 66 7.31 -6.42 -1.92
CA ARG A 66 8.38 -6.33 -2.92
C ARG A 66 8.30 -4.99 -3.62
N LEU A 67 8.99 -3.98 -3.09
CA LEU A 67 9.01 -2.62 -3.66
C LEU A 67 9.74 -2.59 -5.00
N ASP A 68 10.70 -3.48 -5.20
CA ASP A 68 11.41 -3.70 -6.47
C ASP A 68 10.48 -4.20 -7.58
N LYS A 69 9.51 -5.05 -7.24
CA LYS A 69 8.48 -5.57 -8.15
C LYS A 69 7.16 -4.79 -8.10
N LYS A 70 7.00 -3.84 -7.16
CA LYS A 70 5.77 -3.10 -6.88
C LYS A 70 4.55 -3.98 -6.58
N ILE A 71 4.77 -5.04 -5.82
CA ILE A 71 3.72 -6.00 -5.43
C ILE A 71 3.77 -6.28 -3.93
N MET A 72 2.63 -6.69 -3.40
CA MET A 72 2.45 -7.17 -2.04
C MET A 72 1.62 -8.45 -2.06
N TRP A 73 1.99 -9.39 -1.19
CA TRP A 73 1.25 -10.63 -0.97
C TRP A 73 0.76 -10.67 0.47
N GLU A 74 -0.55 -10.77 0.65
CA GLU A 74 -1.20 -11.00 1.94
C GLU A 74 -1.61 -12.47 2.02
N ILE A 75 -0.94 -13.22 2.87
CA ILE A 75 -0.99 -14.69 2.92
C ILE A 75 -1.68 -15.11 4.20
N ASN A 76 -2.75 -15.90 4.05
CA ASN A 76 -3.34 -16.66 5.15
C ASN A 76 -2.71 -18.06 5.16
N LYS A 77 -1.80 -18.32 6.10
CA LYS A 77 -1.05 -19.58 6.23
C LYS A 77 -1.97 -20.76 6.50
N LYS A 78 -3.06 -20.55 7.26
CA LYS A 78 -4.02 -21.59 7.62
C LYS A 78 -4.79 -22.08 6.40
N GLU A 79 -5.23 -21.15 5.54
CA GLU A 79 -5.99 -21.47 4.32
C GLU A 79 -5.10 -21.76 3.11
N LYS A 80 -3.79 -21.46 3.21
CA LYS A 80 -2.83 -21.50 2.09
C LYS A 80 -3.27 -20.65 0.90
N LYS A 81 -3.89 -19.51 1.21
CA LYS A 81 -4.41 -18.56 0.22
C LYS A 81 -3.67 -17.24 0.31
N CYS A 82 -3.54 -16.60 -0.83
CA CYS A 82 -2.90 -15.30 -0.96
C CYS A 82 -3.76 -14.32 -1.76
N VAL A 83 -3.76 -13.07 -1.33
CA VAL A 83 -4.16 -11.93 -2.14
C VAL A 83 -2.89 -11.24 -2.63
N GLU A 84 -2.69 -11.21 -3.93
CA GLU A 84 -1.64 -10.39 -4.56
C GLU A 84 -2.19 -9.00 -4.86
N THR A 85 -1.46 -7.96 -4.48
CA THR A 85 -1.83 -6.56 -4.73
C THR A 85 -0.68 -5.85 -5.42
N ASP A 86 -0.91 -5.42 -6.66
CA ASP A 86 -0.04 -4.53 -7.41
C ASP A 86 -0.23 -3.10 -6.90
N PHE A 87 0.87 -2.35 -6.74
CA PHE A 87 0.82 -1.01 -6.15
C PHE A 87 0.01 0.00 -6.97
N SER A 88 -0.18 -0.24 -8.26
CA SER A 88 -1.09 0.55 -9.09
C SER A 88 -2.53 0.52 -8.58
N TYR A 89 -2.94 -0.55 -7.88
CA TYR A 89 -4.23 -0.60 -7.21
C TYR A 89 -4.36 0.47 -6.12
N PHE A 90 -3.31 0.64 -5.30
CA PHE A 90 -3.27 1.68 -4.27
C PHE A 90 -3.27 3.09 -4.84
N GLU A 91 -2.56 3.31 -5.95
CA GLU A 91 -2.60 4.57 -6.69
C GLU A 91 -4.04 4.89 -7.14
N GLN A 92 -4.74 3.89 -7.71
CA GLN A 92 -6.14 4.06 -8.11
C GLN A 92 -7.05 4.36 -6.90
N LEU A 93 -6.89 3.66 -5.78
CA LEU A 93 -7.68 3.93 -4.57
C LEU A 93 -7.44 5.34 -4.02
N ARG A 94 -6.22 5.88 -4.16
CA ARG A 94 -5.89 7.25 -3.78
C ARG A 94 -6.59 8.25 -4.72
N GLU A 95 -6.49 8.05 -6.04
CA GLU A 95 -7.20 8.88 -7.02
C GLU A 95 -8.72 8.88 -6.78
N GLU A 96 -9.33 7.70 -6.61
CA GLU A 96 -10.77 7.56 -6.40
C GLU A 96 -11.23 8.23 -5.09
N ARG A 97 -10.44 8.14 -4.02
CA ARG A 97 -10.73 8.85 -2.76
C ARG A 97 -10.70 10.36 -2.93
N GLU A 98 -9.68 10.88 -3.60
CA GLU A 98 -9.55 12.33 -3.84
C GLU A 98 -10.67 12.86 -4.76
N GLU A 99 -10.98 12.14 -5.84
CA GLU A 99 -12.10 12.47 -6.73
C GLU A 99 -13.43 12.51 -5.96
N ASN A 100 -13.66 11.54 -5.07
CA ASN A 100 -14.89 11.49 -4.26
C ASN A 100 -14.94 12.61 -3.22
N ARG A 101 -13.81 12.92 -2.58
CA ARG A 101 -13.68 14.03 -1.62
C ARG A 101 -14.04 15.37 -2.26
N LEU A 102 -13.47 15.67 -3.44
CA LEU A 102 -13.75 16.90 -4.18
C LEU A 102 -15.22 16.98 -4.64
N LYS A 103 -15.82 15.86 -5.06
CA LYS A 103 -17.26 15.82 -5.40
C LYS A 103 -18.14 16.14 -4.20
N ILE A 104 -17.81 15.62 -3.02
CA ILE A 104 -18.53 15.92 -1.78
C ILE A 104 -18.40 17.41 -1.44
N ILE A 105 -17.18 17.95 -1.46
CA ILE A 105 -16.93 19.37 -1.17
C ILE A 105 -17.72 20.28 -2.10
N LYS A 106 -17.70 19.98 -3.41
CA LYS A 106 -18.49 20.71 -4.40
C LYS A 106 -19.99 20.69 -4.05
N GLN A 107 -20.55 19.52 -3.71
CA GLN A 107 -21.95 19.41 -3.31
C GLN A 107 -22.27 20.20 -2.05
N LEU A 108 -21.41 20.16 -1.02
CA LEU A 108 -21.59 20.92 0.21
C LEU A 108 -21.55 22.43 -0.04
N ASN A 109 -20.60 22.90 -0.87
CA ASN A 109 -20.42 24.31 -1.17
C ASN A 109 -21.56 24.87 -2.05
N GLU A 110 -21.99 24.13 -3.08
CA GLU A 110 -22.98 24.61 -4.04
C GLU A 110 -24.44 24.47 -3.58
N ARG A 111 -24.75 23.45 -2.77
CA ARG A 111 -26.15 23.05 -2.52
C ARG A 111 -26.68 23.37 -1.12
N LEU A 112 -25.81 23.60 -0.15
CA LEU A 112 -26.23 23.78 1.24
C LEU A 112 -26.05 25.23 1.70
N PRO A 113 -27.01 25.78 2.47
CA PRO A 113 -26.83 27.03 3.20
C PRO A 113 -25.69 26.92 4.23
N ALA A 114 -25.09 28.05 4.61
CA ALA A 114 -23.89 28.11 5.45
C ALA A 114 -24.00 27.32 6.78
N LEU A 115 -25.11 27.47 7.50
CA LEU A 115 -25.30 26.78 8.79
C LEU A 115 -25.37 25.26 8.63
N GLU A 116 -26.12 24.76 7.64
CA GLU A 116 -26.25 23.33 7.37
C GLU A 116 -24.94 22.75 6.81
N ARG A 117 -24.26 23.50 5.96
CA ARG A 117 -22.93 23.16 5.43
C ARG A 117 -21.94 22.97 6.57
N LYS A 118 -21.91 23.88 7.55
CA LYS A 118 -21.01 23.81 8.69
C LYS A 118 -21.24 22.58 9.56
N ASP A 119 -22.50 22.26 9.88
CA ASP A 119 -22.83 21.06 10.65
C ASP A 119 -22.47 19.77 9.89
N LYS A 120 -22.84 19.65 8.60
CA LYS A 120 -22.50 18.46 7.80
C LYS A 120 -21.00 18.31 7.55
N ALA A 121 -20.31 19.39 7.22
CA ALA A 121 -18.87 19.39 7.00
C ALA A 121 -18.13 18.91 8.26
N ALA A 122 -18.50 19.42 9.44
CA ALA A 122 -17.90 19.00 10.71
C ALA A 122 -18.11 17.50 10.99
N ARG A 123 -19.32 16.97 10.76
CA ARG A 123 -19.62 15.53 10.94
C ARG A 123 -18.83 14.63 10.00
N TRP A 124 -18.55 15.11 8.79
CA TRP A 124 -17.76 14.39 7.79
C TRP A 124 -16.28 14.74 7.83
N GLY A 125 -15.86 15.52 8.82
CA GLY A 125 -14.45 15.82 9.04
C GLY A 125 -13.82 16.86 8.14
N PHE A 126 -14.63 17.59 7.37
CA PHE A 126 -14.15 18.68 6.54
C PHE A 126 -13.97 19.97 7.34
N ILE A 127 -12.95 20.74 6.97
CA ILE A 127 -12.74 22.10 7.50
C ILE A 127 -13.57 23.10 6.70
N VAL A 128 -14.28 23.97 7.42
CA VAL A 128 -14.94 25.15 6.85
C VAL A 128 -14.08 26.38 7.13
N GLU A 129 -13.82 27.16 6.09
CA GLU A 129 -13.00 28.38 6.17
C GLU A 129 -13.83 29.59 6.61
N GLU A 130 -13.15 30.72 6.83
CA GLU A 130 -13.79 31.98 7.25
C GLU A 130 -14.82 32.50 6.24
N ASN A 131 -14.65 32.18 4.95
CA ASN A 131 -15.60 32.49 3.88
C ASN A 131 -16.84 31.57 3.86
N GLU A 132 -17.02 30.75 4.90
CA GLU A 132 -18.09 29.77 5.08
C GLU A 132 -18.09 28.61 4.07
N LEU A 133 -17.08 28.49 3.21
CA LEU A 133 -16.95 27.37 2.28
C LEU A 133 -16.12 26.24 2.90
N VAL A 134 -16.44 25.02 2.51
CA VAL A 134 -15.62 23.84 2.80
C VAL A 134 -14.33 23.95 2.02
N ARG A 135 -13.20 23.80 2.72
CA ARG A 135 -11.85 23.85 2.15
C ARG A 135 -11.65 22.72 1.15
N GLU A 136 -11.17 23.07 -0.04
CA GLU A 136 -10.82 22.09 -1.07
C GLU A 136 -9.46 21.45 -0.87
N LYS A 137 -8.45 22.21 -0.44
CA LYS A 137 -7.07 21.73 -0.35
C LYS A 137 -6.78 21.14 1.04
N ILE A 138 -6.28 19.91 1.06
CA ILE A 138 -5.77 19.29 2.31
C ILE A 138 -4.50 20.03 2.74
N THR A 139 -4.31 20.18 4.04
CA THR A 139 -3.06 20.68 4.61
C THR A 139 -2.46 19.65 5.55
N ALA A 140 -1.14 19.48 5.50
CA ALA A 140 -0.42 18.65 6.45
C ALA A 140 0.70 19.45 7.13
N GLN A 141 1.02 19.07 8.36
CA GLN A 141 2.08 19.70 9.14
C GLN A 141 2.85 18.66 9.94
N LEU A 142 4.16 18.64 9.77
CA LEU A 142 5.08 17.99 10.72
C LEU A 142 5.30 18.91 11.95
N VAL A 143 5.12 18.34 13.13
CA VAL A 143 5.39 18.96 14.42
C VAL A 143 6.50 18.19 15.12
N ASP A 144 7.63 18.85 15.34
CA ASP A 144 8.66 18.41 16.27
C ASP A 144 8.24 18.81 17.68
N THR A 145 7.98 17.83 18.55
CA THR A 145 7.49 18.12 19.90
C THR A 145 8.61 18.56 20.85
N GLY A 146 9.87 18.36 20.46
CA GLY A 146 11.03 18.55 21.32
C GLY A 146 11.18 17.47 22.40
N GLU A 147 10.25 16.52 22.50
CA GLU A 147 10.31 15.45 23.48
C GLU A 147 11.33 14.38 23.07
N MET A 148 12.09 13.92 24.06
CA MET A 148 13.07 12.86 23.94
C MET A 148 12.73 11.78 24.95
N LYS A 149 12.77 10.52 24.54
CA LYS A 149 12.50 9.37 25.42
C LYS A 149 13.32 8.17 25.00
N GLU A 150 13.78 7.38 25.96
CA GLU A 150 14.35 6.08 25.67
C GLU A 150 13.24 5.04 25.49
N ILE A 151 13.22 4.36 24.35
CA ILE A 151 12.26 3.29 24.03
C ILE A 151 13.05 2.09 23.53
N SER A 152 12.87 0.95 24.19
CA SER A 152 13.56 -0.31 23.86
C SER A 152 15.09 -0.17 23.79
N GLY A 153 15.67 0.66 24.67
CA GLY A 153 17.11 0.94 24.73
C GLY A 153 17.63 1.96 23.72
N TYR A 154 16.75 2.58 22.92
CA TYR A 154 17.12 3.58 21.92
C TYR A 154 16.68 4.99 22.33
N PRO A 155 17.57 5.99 22.24
CA PRO A 155 17.15 7.39 22.38
C PRO A 155 16.29 7.75 21.18
N CYS A 156 15.04 8.14 21.45
CA CYS A 156 14.05 8.47 20.45
C CYS A 156 13.61 9.92 20.56
N LYS A 157 13.35 10.53 19.41
CA LYS A 157 12.75 11.84 19.26
C LYS A 157 11.30 11.69 18.79
N HIS A 158 10.42 12.52 19.33
CA HIS A 158 8.99 12.46 19.04
C HIS A 158 8.58 13.48 17.98
N TYR A 159 7.84 12.99 16.99
CA TYR A 159 7.22 13.77 15.94
C TYR A 159 5.73 13.45 15.84
N ILE A 160 4.96 14.46 15.46
CA ILE A 160 3.54 14.32 15.15
C ILE A 160 3.30 14.86 13.75
N VAL A 161 2.63 14.10 12.90
CA VAL A 161 2.12 14.59 11.61
C VAL A 161 0.63 14.80 11.74
N LYS A 162 0.20 16.02 11.39
CA LYS A 162 -1.21 16.40 11.36
C LYS A 162 -1.70 16.55 9.93
N GLU A 163 -2.92 16.10 9.67
CA GLU A 163 -3.68 16.37 8.45
C GLU A 163 -4.93 17.17 8.85
N ASP A 164 -5.08 18.39 8.34
CA ASP A 164 -6.24 19.24 8.62
C ASP A 164 -6.57 19.30 10.14
N LEU A 165 -5.51 19.54 10.93
CA LEU A 165 -5.49 19.60 12.41
C LEU A 165 -5.63 18.27 13.16
N ARG A 166 -5.98 17.17 12.49
CA ARG A 166 -6.07 15.83 13.08
C ARG A 166 -4.71 15.18 13.14
N VAL A 167 -4.37 14.53 14.24
CA VAL A 167 -3.15 13.70 14.31
C VAL A 167 -3.39 12.44 13.47
N VAL A 168 -2.59 12.27 12.42
CA VAL A 168 -2.63 11.08 11.56
C VAL A 168 -1.46 10.14 11.82
N ILE A 169 -0.35 10.68 12.32
CA ILE A 169 0.84 9.91 12.70
C ILE A 169 1.41 10.50 13.99
N ASP A 170 1.58 9.68 15.01
CA ASP A 170 2.40 9.94 16.20
C ASP A 170 3.56 8.95 16.16
N ILE A 171 4.80 9.44 16.13
CA ILE A 171 5.96 8.61 15.81
C ILE A 171 7.17 8.99 16.66
N TRP A 172 7.82 7.97 17.20
CA TRP A 172 9.07 8.05 17.92
C TRP A 172 10.17 7.41 17.07
N VAL A 173 11.16 8.20 16.69
CA VAL A 173 12.23 7.77 15.78
C VAL A 173 13.60 7.85 16.44
N THR A 174 14.51 6.97 16.05
CA THR A 174 15.91 6.99 16.47
C THR A 174 16.86 7.12 15.29
N ASP A 175 17.97 7.83 15.47
CA ASP A 175 19.06 7.96 14.49
C ASP A 175 20.10 6.82 14.60
N LYS A 176 19.96 5.93 15.61
CA LYS A 176 20.94 4.88 15.92
C LYS A 176 20.77 3.61 15.10
N VAL A 177 19.70 3.50 14.32
CA VAL A 177 19.43 2.33 13.48
C VAL A 177 19.41 2.76 12.03
N GLU A 178 20.40 2.28 11.28
CA GLU A 178 20.52 2.51 9.83
C GLU A 178 19.65 1.50 9.08
N VAL A 179 18.34 1.73 9.04
CA VAL A 179 17.40 0.83 8.33
C VAL A 179 17.24 1.27 6.88
N PRO A 180 17.11 0.33 5.92
CA PRO A 180 16.78 0.66 4.55
C PRO A 180 15.51 1.52 4.44
N ASP A 181 15.46 2.40 3.44
CA ASP A 181 14.32 3.29 3.16
C ASP A 181 13.00 2.55 2.88
N SER A 182 13.01 1.22 2.75
CA SER A 182 11.87 0.39 2.36
C SER A 182 10.66 0.52 3.28
N VAL A 183 10.85 0.64 4.59
CA VAL A 183 9.73 0.79 5.53
C VAL A 183 8.96 2.08 5.24
N ILE A 184 9.65 3.22 5.15
CA ILE A 184 9.04 4.51 4.86
C ILE A 184 8.49 4.53 3.42
N LYS A 185 9.22 3.95 2.47
CA LYS A 185 8.81 3.83 1.06
C LYS A 185 7.55 2.98 0.89
N PHE A 186 7.34 1.95 1.69
CA PHE A 186 6.08 1.20 1.68
C PHE A 186 4.90 2.05 2.10
N TYR A 187 4.97 2.76 3.23
CA TYR A 187 3.87 3.66 3.64
C TYR A 187 3.61 4.78 2.61
N ARG A 188 4.66 5.22 1.92
CA ARG A 188 4.57 6.17 0.80
C ARG A 188 3.77 5.61 -0.39
N GLU A 189 3.97 4.33 -0.71
CA GLU A 189 3.43 3.69 -1.89
C GLU A 189 2.14 2.87 -1.64
N SER A 190 1.84 2.51 -0.40
CA SER A 190 0.64 1.74 0.01
C SER A 190 -0.69 2.45 -0.20
N GLY A 191 -0.66 3.66 -0.78
CA GLY A 191 -1.86 4.47 -1.02
C GLY A 191 -2.41 5.13 0.24
N MET A 192 -2.05 4.69 1.46
CA MET A 192 -2.72 5.08 2.70
C MET A 192 -2.65 6.58 3.01
N LEU A 193 -1.52 7.21 2.71
CA LEU A 193 -1.28 8.64 2.97
C LEU A 193 -1.76 9.53 1.81
N SER A 194 -2.27 10.72 2.15
CA SER A 194 -2.46 11.83 1.20
C SER A 194 -1.10 12.33 0.69
N ALA A 195 -1.11 13.14 -0.38
CA ALA A 195 0.12 13.70 -0.94
C ALA A 195 0.80 14.65 0.04
N GLU A 196 0.01 15.42 0.78
CA GLU A 196 0.44 16.37 1.79
C GLU A 196 1.07 15.66 2.99
N VAL A 197 0.40 14.65 3.55
CA VAL A 197 0.96 13.87 4.68
C VAL A 197 2.24 13.16 4.26
N LYS A 198 2.29 12.59 3.05
CA LYS A 198 3.51 11.99 2.49
C LYS A 198 4.68 12.99 2.47
N ALA A 199 4.44 14.21 2.02
CA ALA A 199 5.50 15.24 1.95
C ALA A 199 6.03 15.64 3.34
N GLU A 200 5.20 15.60 4.38
CA GLU A 200 5.63 15.84 5.76
C GLU A 200 6.38 14.66 6.36
N VAL A 201 5.94 13.42 6.10
CA VAL A 201 6.64 12.20 6.54
C VAL A 201 8.03 12.11 5.94
N ASP A 202 8.22 12.52 4.68
CA ASP A 202 9.53 12.52 4.01
C ASP A 202 10.58 13.43 4.68
N LYS A 203 10.16 14.33 5.58
CA LYS A 203 11.07 15.19 6.37
C LYS A 203 11.55 14.51 7.65
N ILE A 204 10.88 13.46 8.12
CA ILE A 204 11.23 12.73 9.33
C ILE A 204 12.47 11.88 9.03
N LYS A 205 13.49 12.01 9.89
CA LYS A 205 14.73 11.24 9.79
C LYS A 205 14.83 10.26 10.94
N GLY A 206 15.37 9.08 10.65
CA GLY A 206 15.55 8.02 11.62
C GLY A 206 14.53 6.90 11.48
N PHE A 207 14.75 5.83 12.23
CA PHE A 207 13.95 4.62 12.18
C PHE A 207 12.82 4.67 13.22
N PRO A 208 11.55 4.38 12.85
CA PRO A 208 10.43 4.29 13.80
C PRO A 208 10.64 3.17 14.83
N ILE A 209 10.74 3.54 16.10
CA ILE A 209 10.75 2.61 17.23
C ILE A 209 9.34 2.45 17.81
N LYS A 210 8.54 3.51 17.81
CA LYS A 210 7.12 3.46 18.16
C LYS A 210 6.33 4.31 17.18
N MET A 211 5.16 3.83 16.76
CA MET A 211 4.29 4.56 15.85
C MET A 211 2.82 4.25 16.15
N GLU A 212 1.99 5.29 16.09
CA GLU A 212 0.54 5.22 16.12
C GLU A 212 0.02 5.93 14.85
N LEU A 213 -0.80 5.22 14.09
CA LEU A 213 -1.36 5.66 12.82
C LEU A 213 -2.86 5.79 12.96
N HIS A 214 -3.41 6.90 12.49
CA HIS A 214 -4.84 7.16 12.45
C HIS A 214 -5.24 7.56 11.03
N PHE A 215 -5.97 6.68 10.36
CA PHE A 215 -6.44 6.89 9.00
C PHE A 215 -7.96 6.96 8.95
N ASP A 216 -8.46 7.99 8.27
CA ASP A 216 -9.85 8.10 7.87
C ASP A 216 -9.99 7.52 6.46
N LEU A 217 -10.60 6.33 6.34
CA LEU A 217 -10.90 5.72 5.05
C LEU A 217 -12.32 6.05 4.55
N ASN A 218 -12.85 7.22 4.93
CA ASN A 218 -14.21 7.73 4.72
C ASN A 218 -15.32 6.95 5.45
N THR A 219 -15.25 5.62 5.45
CA THR A 219 -16.28 4.75 6.04
C THR A 219 -15.82 4.04 7.31
N VAL A 220 -14.52 4.00 7.57
CA VAL A 220 -13.92 3.31 8.72
C VAL A 220 -12.73 4.12 9.19
N ASP A 221 -12.74 4.50 10.47
CA ASP A 221 -11.54 4.94 11.17
C ASP A 221 -10.65 3.72 11.37
N VAL A 222 -9.43 3.75 10.85
CA VAL A 222 -8.43 2.72 11.07
C VAL A 222 -7.36 3.30 11.99
N SER A 223 -7.10 2.61 13.10
CA SER A 223 -6.02 2.95 14.01
C SER A 223 -5.09 1.76 14.11
N ALA A 224 -3.79 1.97 13.91
CA ALA A 224 -2.77 0.94 14.05
C ALA A 224 -1.68 1.46 14.97
N SER A 225 -1.16 0.61 15.85
CA SER A 225 0.01 0.90 16.68
C SER A 225 1.07 -0.19 16.49
N ALA A 226 2.33 0.22 16.52
CA ALA A 226 3.46 -0.68 16.50
C ALA A 226 4.56 -0.14 17.42
N GLN A 227 5.17 -1.02 18.21
CA GLN A 227 6.34 -0.71 19.01
C GLN A 227 7.39 -1.81 18.83
N VAL A 228 8.58 -1.42 18.39
CA VAL A 228 9.72 -2.29 18.25
C VAL A 228 10.23 -2.69 19.63
N THR A 229 10.39 -4.00 19.85
CA THR A 229 10.93 -4.56 21.10
C THR A 229 12.36 -5.09 20.92
N LYS A 230 12.73 -5.50 19.70
CA LYS A 230 14.07 -6.02 19.40
C LYS A 230 14.45 -5.73 17.95
N ILE A 231 15.72 -5.42 17.72
CA ILE A 231 16.31 -5.23 16.38
C ILE A 231 17.60 -6.07 16.32
N GLU A 232 17.72 -6.92 15.31
CA GLU A 232 18.90 -7.74 15.08
C GLU A 232 19.39 -7.56 13.64
N LYS A 233 20.69 -7.32 13.48
CA LYS A 233 21.35 -7.40 12.19
C LYS A 233 21.60 -8.87 11.87
N LYS A 234 21.12 -9.34 10.73
CA LYS A 234 21.21 -10.76 10.36
C LYS A 234 21.20 -10.86 8.85
N GLU A 235 22.03 -11.72 8.28
CA GLU A 235 21.95 -12.04 6.85
C GLU A 235 20.65 -12.80 6.55
N ILE A 236 19.84 -12.28 5.62
CA ILE A 236 18.54 -12.86 5.27
C ILE A 236 18.59 -13.40 3.84
N ASP A 237 18.17 -14.65 3.65
CA ASP A 237 18.08 -15.25 2.31
C ASP A 237 16.98 -14.56 1.49
N ASP A 238 17.24 -14.29 0.21
CA ASP A 238 16.27 -13.69 -0.71
C ASP A 238 15.00 -14.53 -0.87
N LYS A 239 15.08 -15.85 -0.66
CA LYS A 239 13.94 -16.77 -0.69
C LYS A 239 12.89 -16.46 0.36
N GLU A 240 13.25 -15.79 1.46
CA GLU A 240 12.27 -15.37 2.48
C GLU A 240 11.21 -14.41 1.91
N PHE A 241 11.53 -13.71 0.81
CA PHE A 241 10.68 -12.71 0.17
C PHE A 241 10.07 -13.18 -1.15
N GLU A 242 10.05 -14.49 -1.38
CA GLU A 242 9.34 -15.11 -2.49
C GLU A 242 8.08 -15.83 -1.95
N LEU A 243 7.04 -15.92 -2.78
CA LEU A 243 5.82 -16.61 -2.42
C LEU A 243 6.08 -18.13 -2.32
N PRO A 244 5.72 -18.82 -1.23
CA PRO A 244 5.91 -20.27 -1.12
C PRO A 244 5.10 -21.03 -2.18
N GLU A 245 5.64 -22.13 -2.69
CA GLU A 245 5.05 -22.90 -3.81
C GLU A 245 3.67 -23.50 -3.48
N GLU A 246 3.42 -23.77 -2.21
CA GLU A 246 2.16 -24.34 -1.70
C GLU A 246 1.02 -23.32 -1.56
N ILE A 247 1.29 -22.03 -1.75
CA ILE A 247 0.30 -20.96 -1.59
C ILE A 247 -0.42 -20.70 -2.91
N VAL A 248 -1.75 -20.71 -2.87
CA VAL A 248 -2.59 -20.41 -4.03
C VAL A 248 -2.99 -18.94 -4.02
N ILE A 249 -2.69 -18.23 -5.11
CA ILE A 249 -3.18 -16.86 -5.32
C ILE A 249 -4.70 -16.94 -5.60
N GLU A 250 -5.50 -16.50 -4.65
CA GLU A 250 -6.96 -16.48 -4.76
C GLU A 250 -7.44 -15.25 -5.54
N LYS A 251 -6.75 -14.12 -5.37
CA LYS A 251 -7.15 -12.83 -5.93
C LYS A 251 -5.93 -11.99 -6.28
N VAL A 252 -5.99 -11.33 -7.44
CA VAL A 252 -5.04 -10.30 -7.86
C VAL A 252 -5.75 -8.96 -7.90
N GLN A 253 -5.27 -7.99 -7.11
CA GLN A 253 -5.73 -6.61 -7.07
C GLN A 253 -4.75 -5.75 -7.86
N LYS A 254 -5.23 -5.10 -8.92
CA LYS A 254 -4.43 -4.21 -9.76
C LYS A 254 -5.27 -3.05 -10.22
N ARG A 255 -4.63 -2.00 -10.71
CA ARG A 255 -5.35 -0.87 -11.30
C ARG A 255 -6.29 -1.38 -12.39
N THR A 256 -7.55 -0.99 -12.26
CA THR A 256 -8.52 -1.18 -13.32
C THR A 256 -8.25 -0.16 -14.40
N GLU A 257 -8.11 -0.63 -15.63
CA GLU A 257 -7.93 0.24 -16.78
C GLU A 257 -9.18 1.13 -16.93
N LYS A 258 -8.99 2.46 -16.94
CA LYS A 258 -10.07 3.43 -17.17
C LYS A 258 -10.37 3.53 -18.68
N GLY A 259 -11.64 3.73 -19.04
CA GLY A 259 -12.08 3.99 -20.43
C GLY A 259 -12.78 2.80 -21.09
N MET A 260 -13.53 3.08 -22.17
CA MET A 260 -14.15 2.03 -22.96
C MET A 260 -13.08 1.27 -23.72
N LYS A 261 -13.11 -0.06 -23.61
CA LYS A 261 -12.27 -0.95 -24.40
C LYS A 261 -13.12 -1.76 -25.36
N ARG A 262 -12.57 -2.05 -26.53
CA ARG A 262 -13.17 -2.99 -27.48
C ARG A 262 -12.87 -4.42 -27.07
N TYR A 263 -13.91 -5.22 -27.00
CA TYR A 263 -13.86 -6.66 -26.73
C TYR A 263 -14.53 -7.41 -27.86
N LYS A 264 -14.12 -8.66 -28.07
CA LYS A 264 -14.78 -9.58 -28.99
C LYS A 264 -15.51 -10.66 -28.21
N CYS A 265 -16.81 -10.79 -28.43
CA CYS A 265 -17.63 -11.79 -27.75
C CYS A 265 -17.19 -13.21 -28.14
N ALA A 266 -16.87 -14.04 -27.16
CA ALA A 266 -16.39 -15.40 -27.37
C ALA A 266 -17.43 -16.37 -27.97
N VAL A 267 -18.72 -15.99 -27.94
CA VAL A 267 -19.82 -16.82 -28.46
C VAL A 267 -20.31 -16.35 -29.80
N CYS A 268 -20.66 -15.06 -29.93
CA CYS A 268 -21.23 -14.54 -31.18
C CYS A 268 -20.21 -13.81 -32.07
N GLY A 269 -18.96 -13.65 -31.63
CA GLY A 269 -17.91 -12.96 -32.38
C GLY A 269 -18.10 -11.45 -32.52
N LYS A 270 -19.21 -10.88 -32.04
CA LYS A 270 -19.50 -9.45 -32.10
C LYS A 270 -18.48 -8.65 -31.30
N GLU A 271 -17.95 -7.59 -31.91
CA GLU A 271 -17.16 -6.58 -31.22
C GLU A 271 -18.08 -5.61 -30.47
N PHE A 272 -17.69 -5.25 -29.25
CA PHE A 272 -18.45 -4.34 -28.41
C PHE A 272 -17.52 -3.51 -27.53
N GLU A 273 -17.92 -2.28 -27.24
CA GLU A 273 -17.22 -1.43 -26.30
C GLU A 273 -17.85 -1.54 -24.93
N ALA A 274 -17.02 -1.79 -23.92
CA ALA A 274 -17.48 -1.87 -22.54
C ALA A 274 -16.43 -1.28 -21.61
N ASP A 275 -16.90 -0.79 -20.46
CA ASP A 275 -16.05 -0.52 -19.32
C ASP A 275 -15.48 -1.88 -18.82
N PRO A 276 -14.15 -2.02 -18.68
CA PRO A 276 -13.52 -3.21 -18.09
C PRO A 276 -14.13 -3.65 -16.75
N LYS A 277 -14.72 -2.73 -15.95
CA LYS A 277 -15.41 -3.04 -14.68
C LYS A 277 -16.79 -3.69 -14.87
N LYS A 278 -17.42 -3.50 -16.02
CA LYS A 278 -18.82 -3.90 -16.28
C LYS A 278 -18.93 -4.99 -17.34
N VAL A 279 -17.82 -5.39 -17.97
CA VAL A 279 -17.84 -6.43 -19.00
C VAL A 279 -18.13 -7.79 -18.39
N GLU A 280 -19.06 -8.52 -19.01
CA GLU A 280 -19.28 -9.92 -18.67
C GLU A 280 -18.08 -10.75 -19.14
N LEU A 281 -17.39 -11.40 -18.20
CA LEU A 281 -16.24 -12.24 -18.49
C LEU A 281 -16.27 -13.57 -17.73
N CYS A 282 -15.44 -14.51 -18.15
CA CYS A 282 -15.07 -15.70 -17.39
C CYS A 282 -13.64 -16.15 -17.72
N VAL A 283 -13.00 -16.85 -16.78
CA VAL A 283 -11.71 -17.51 -17.00
C VAL A 283 -11.96 -19.01 -17.12
N PHE A 284 -11.53 -19.62 -18.22
CA PHE A 284 -11.67 -21.06 -18.45
C PHE A 284 -10.36 -21.64 -18.99
N ARG A 285 -9.76 -22.59 -18.25
CA ARG A 285 -8.46 -23.21 -18.55
C ARG A 285 -7.34 -22.17 -18.77
N GLY A 286 -7.27 -21.15 -17.91
CA GLY A 286 -6.25 -20.09 -17.98
C GLY A 286 -6.48 -19.05 -19.08
N VAL A 287 -7.55 -19.15 -19.88
CA VAL A 287 -7.89 -18.17 -20.92
C VAL A 287 -9.10 -17.35 -20.49
N THR A 288 -9.00 -16.03 -20.63
CA THR A 288 -10.10 -15.09 -20.34
C THR A 288 -10.99 -14.91 -21.57
N TYR A 289 -12.30 -15.07 -21.40
CA TYR A 289 -13.32 -14.88 -22.43
C TYR A 289 -14.25 -13.74 -22.05
N PHE A 290 -14.64 -12.92 -23.04
CA PHE A 290 -15.53 -11.77 -22.87
C PHE A 290 -16.87 -12.02 -23.58
N PHE A 291 -17.95 -11.44 -23.05
CA PHE A 291 -19.31 -11.66 -23.53
C PHE A 291 -20.06 -10.33 -23.66
N CYS A 292 -20.77 -10.15 -24.77
CA CYS A 292 -21.61 -8.96 -24.98
C CYS A 292 -22.90 -8.98 -24.15
N SER A 293 -23.27 -10.13 -23.56
CA SER A 293 -24.45 -10.29 -22.72
C SER A 293 -24.33 -11.51 -21.79
N LYS A 294 -25.13 -11.52 -20.71
CA LYS A 294 -25.25 -12.69 -19.81
C LYS A 294 -25.72 -13.94 -20.54
N GLU A 295 -26.57 -13.80 -21.55
CA GLU A 295 -27.05 -14.90 -22.39
C GLU A 295 -25.89 -15.57 -23.15
N CYS A 296 -24.97 -14.78 -23.72
CA CYS A 296 -23.79 -15.32 -24.38
C CYS A 296 -22.89 -16.07 -23.40
N LYS A 297 -22.71 -15.54 -22.19
CA LYS A 297 -21.96 -16.22 -21.12
C LYS A 297 -22.60 -17.56 -20.74
N SER A 298 -23.91 -17.63 -20.59
CA SER A 298 -24.63 -18.88 -20.32
C SER A 298 -24.48 -19.90 -21.45
N LYS A 299 -24.61 -19.47 -22.71
CA LYS A 299 -24.40 -20.33 -23.89
C LYS A 299 -22.99 -20.91 -23.94
N PHE A 300 -21.98 -20.12 -23.57
CA PHE A 300 -20.59 -20.58 -23.51
C PHE A 300 -20.41 -21.79 -22.58
N PHE A 301 -21.03 -21.76 -21.40
CA PHE A 301 -20.97 -22.88 -20.45
C PHE A 301 -21.72 -24.11 -20.94
N LEU A 302 -22.88 -23.95 -21.59
CA LEU A 302 -23.65 -25.06 -22.15
C LEU A 302 -22.87 -25.80 -23.24
N LEU A 303 -22.30 -25.06 -24.21
CA LEU A 303 -21.52 -25.63 -25.33
C LEU A 303 -20.27 -26.40 -24.86
N ARG A 304 -19.68 -26.00 -23.73
CA ARG A 304 -18.50 -26.68 -23.16
C ARG A 304 -18.88 -27.89 -22.31
N LYS A 305 -20.07 -27.90 -21.69
CA LYS A 305 -20.59 -29.05 -20.95
C LYS A 305 -20.94 -30.21 -21.90
N GLU A 306 -21.45 -29.91 -23.09
CA GLU A 306 -21.75 -30.90 -24.13
C GLU A 306 -20.50 -31.50 -24.78
N LYS A 307 -19.41 -30.72 -24.91
CA LYS A 307 -18.13 -31.20 -25.46
C LYS A 307 -17.27 -32.04 -24.50
N ASN A 308 -17.65 -32.11 -23.22
CA ASN A 308 -16.98 -32.92 -22.20
C ASN A 308 -17.81 -34.16 -21.80
N LYS A 309 -18.92 -34.44 -22.51
CA LYS A 309 -19.56 -35.75 -22.54
C LYS A 309 -19.00 -36.54 -23.71
#